data_AF-A0AAJ7TPN4-F1
#
_entry.id   AF-A0AAJ7TPN4-F1
#
_cell.length_a   1.000
_cell.length_b   1.000
_cell.length_c   1.000
_cell.angle_alpha   90.00
_cell.angle_beta   90.00
_cell.angle_gamma   90.00
#
_symmetry.space_group_name_H-M   'P 1'
#
loop_
_entity.id
_entity.type
_entity.pdbx_description
1 polymer ?
#
loop_
_entity_poly.entity_id
_entity_poly.type
_entity_poly.pdbx_seq_one_letter_code
_entity_poly.pdbx_strand_id
1 'polypeptide(L)'
;MVYTCPRDKGCVINKVTRNRCQYCRLQKCFEVGMSKESVRNDRNKKKKDVAKQEPSETLVMPAEMEVLIEKVHKAHQETFPSLYQLGKYTMNSSADHRVQLDLGLWDKFSELATKCIIKIVEFAKRLPGFVNLSIADQITLLKAACLDILILRICSRYTPEQDTMTFSDGLTLNRTQMHNAGFGPLTDLVFAFANQLLPLSVDDTEAGLLAAICLISGDRQDLEEPEKVERLQEPLLEAMKVYVRRRRPDKPHMFPKLLMKITDLRGISAKGMERVITLKMEIPGSMPPLIQEMLENSYGSEAGGTTSGSSSPGTPEATPPTAGTPEPAHDAPHGKGLTLTQKTSSKISQTPPVAGN
;
A
#
# COMPACT_ATOMS: atom_id res chain seq x y z
N MET A 1 4.00 -36.47 23.86
CA MET A 1 4.73 -36.26 25.14
C MET A 1 6.09 -36.91 25.01
N VAL A 2 7.17 -36.22 25.39
CA VAL A 2 8.55 -36.74 25.31
C VAL A 2 9.10 -36.82 26.74
N TYR A 3 9.77 -37.92 27.08
CA TYR A 3 10.42 -38.08 28.38
C TYR A 3 11.90 -37.71 28.30
N THR A 4 12.41 -37.04 29.33
CA THR A 4 13.83 -36.67 29.47
C THR A 4 14.42 -37.41 30.68
N CYS A 5 15.72 -37.72 30.65
CA CYS A 5 16.42 -38.22 31.83
C CYS A 5 16.95 -37.03 32.66
N PRO A 6 16.72 -36.97 33.98
CA PRO A 6 17.32 -35.96 34.86
C PRO A 6 18.76 -36.32 35.30
N ARG A 7 19.43 -37.19 34.52
CA ARG A 7 20.77 -37.76 34.71
C ARG A 7 21.29 -38.24 33.34
N ASP A 8 22.46 -38.87 33.34
CA ASP A 8 23.23 -39.31 32.17
C ASP A 8 22.68 -40.59 31.50
N LYS A 9 21.35 -40.74 31.46
CA LYS A 9 20.59 -41.84 30.82
C LYS A 9 20.86 -43.27 31.31
N GLY A 10 21.83 -43.50 32.20
CA GLY A 10 22.19 -44.81 32.78
C GLY A 10 21.43 -45.23 34.05
N CYS A 11 20.17 -44.83 34.25
CA CYS A 11 19.47 -45.10 35.51
C CYS A 11 19.08 -46.59 35.67
N VAL A 12 19.66 -47.30 36.65
CA VAL A 12 19.33 -48.70 36.98
C VAL A 12 17.85 -48.86 37.33
N ILE A 13 17.13 -49.64 36.51
CA ILE A 13 15.70 -49.96 36.68
C ILE A 13 15.51 -51.32 37.38
N ASN A 14 15.00 -51.28 38.62
CA ASN A 14 14.61 -52.44 39.43
C ASN A 14 13.25 -52.21 40.12
N LYS A 15 12.76 -53.17 40.93
CA LYS A 15 11.43 -53.12 41.59
C LYS A 15 11.18 -51.83 42.38
N VAL A 16 12.22 -51.27 43.01
CA VAL A 16 12.16 -50.05 43.85
C VAL A 16 12.44 -48.78 43.03
N THR A 17 13.38 -48.82 42.09
CA THR A 17 13.83 -47.63 41.34
C THR A 17 13.02 -47.32 40.09
N ARG A 18 12.22 -48.26 39.56
CA ARG A 18 11.50 -48.15 38.25
C ARG A 18 10.62 -46.93 38.02
N ASN A 19 10.25 -46.19 39.06
CA ASN A 19 9.46 -44.95 38.92
C ASN A 19 10.32 -43.67 38.89
N ARG A 20 11.63 -43.75 39.22
CA ARG A 20 12.52 -42.58 39.39
C ARG A 20 12.94 -41.90 38.08
N CYS A 21 12.82 -42.57 36.93
CA CYS A 21 13.08 -41.98 35.62
C CYS A 21 12.22 -42.65 34.53
N GLN A 22 11.30 -41.89 33.95
CA GLN A 22 10.41 -42.39 32.88
C GLN A 22 11.18 -42.72 31.59
N TYR A 23 12.17 -41.89 31.21
CA TYR A 23 12.99 -42.13 30.01
C TYR A 23 13.74 -43.47 30.06
N CYS A 24 14.53 -43.71 31.12
CA CYS A 24 15.34 -44.94 31.22
C CYS A 24 14.47 -46.19 31.38
N ARG A 25 13.29 -46.06 32.02
CA ARG A 25 12.32 -47.14 32.08
C ARG A 25 11.75 -47.48 30.69
N LEU A 26 11.40 -46.47 29.90
CA LEU A 26 10.86 -46.67 28.55
C LEU A 26 11.92 -47.23 27.60
N GLN A 27 13.17 -46.74 27.66
CA GLN A 27 14.28 -47.34 26.90
C GLN A 27 14.48 -48.81 27.27
N LYS A 28 14.51 -49.15 28.57
CA LYS A 28 14.60 -50.55 29.00
C LYS A 28 13.42 -51.42 28.56
N CYS A 29 12.23 -50.86 28.35
CA CYS A 29 11.12 -51.60 27.73
C CYS A 29 11.43 -51.96 26.27
N PHE A 30 12.01 -51.04 25.49
CA PHE A 30 12.43 -51.32 24.10
C PHE A 30 13.64 -52.25 24.04
N GLU A 31 14.62 -52.11 24.94
CA GLU A 31 15.79 -53.01 25.07
C GLU A 31 15.39 -54.47 25.29
N VAL A 32 14.31 -54.74 26.04
CA VAL A 32 13.76 -56.10 26.24
C VAL A 32 12.72 -56.51 25.18
N GLY A 33 12.63 -55.80 24.06
CA GLY A 33 11.82 -56.17 22.90
C GLY A 33 10.33 -55.82 23.00
N MET A 34 9.90 -54.90 23.87
CA MET A 34 8.49 -54.47 23.89
C MET A 34 8.15 -53.63 22.66
N SER A 35 7.44 -54.24 21.71
CA SER A 35 6.87 -53.56 20.54
C SER A 35 5.99 -52.37 20.95
N LYS A 36 6.25 -51.20 20.35
CA LYS A 36 5.44 -49.99 20.52
C LYS A 36 4.19 -50.05 19.64
N GLU A 37 4.31 -50.71 18.50
CA GLU A 37 3.30 -50.84 17.44
C GLU A 37 2.21 -51.85 17.84
N SER A 38 2.49 -52.75 18.79
CA SER A 38 1.53 -53.70 19.36
C SER A 38 0.61 -53.10 20.44
N VAL A 39 0.78 -51.82 20.80
CA VAL A 39 -0.05 -51.14 21.82
C VAL A 39 -1.40 -50.74 21.22
N ARG A 40 -2.39 -51.65 21.32
CA ARG A 40 -3.78 -51.35 20.93
C ARG A 40 -4.41 -50.34 21.88
N ASN A 41 -5.05 -49.32 21.31
CA ASN A 41 -5.64 -48.21 22.06
C ASN A 41 -7.14 -48.45 22.33
N ASP A 42 -7.46 -49.61 22.95
CA ASP A 42 -8.81 -50.21 23.05
C ASP A 42 -9.76 -49.51 24.05
N ARG A 43 -9.88 -48.17 23.98
CA ARG A 43 -10.86 -47.38 24.76
C ARG A 43 -11.55 -46.27 23.95
N ASN A 44 -12.23 -46.67 22.88
CA ASN A 44 -13.34 -45.89 22.33
C ASN A 44 -14.68 -46.50 22.81
N LYS A 45 -15.48 -45.73 23.59
CA LYS A 45 -16.88 -46.08 23.90
C LYS A 45 -17.79 -45.08 23.20
N LYS A 46 -18.66 -45.59 22.31
CA LYS A 46 -19.39 -44.85 21.27
C LYS A 46 -20.09 -43.56 21.74
N LYS A 47 -19.97 -42.50 20.91
CA LYS A 47 -21.01 -41.47 20.73
C LYS A 47 -21.01 -41.01 19.26
N LYS A 48 -22.11 -41.31 18.56
CA LYS A 48 -22.45 -40.99 17.15
C LYS A 48 -21.33 -41.16 16.10
N ASP A 49 -21.57 -42.11 15.19
CA ASP A 49 -20.85 -42.22 13.92
C ASP A 49 -21.17 -41.01 13.02
N VAL A 50 -20.28 -40.02 13.04
CA VAL A 50 -19.98 -39.20 11.87
C VAL A 50 -18.60 -39.65 11.41
N ALA A 51 -18.49 -40.11 10.16
CA ALA A 51 -17.21 -40.57 9.62
C ALA A 51 -16.22 -39.40 9.66
N LYS A 52 -15.18 -39.53 10.50
CA LYS A 52 -14.13 -38.52 10.57
C LYS A 52 -13.17 -38.69 9.38
N GLN A 53 -13.69 -38.35 8.21
CA GLN A 53 -12.87 -37.70 7.20
C GLN A 53 -12.10 -36.58 7.93
N GLU A 54 -10.77 -36.58 7.81
CA GLU A 54 -10.07 -35.30 7.68
C GLU A 54 -10.82 -34.54 6.57
N PRO A 55 -11.26 -33.29 6.79
CA PRO A 55 -11.67 -32.46 5.68
C PRO A 55 -10.43 -32.21 4.82
N SER A 56 -10.22 -33.12 3.86
CA SER A 56 -9.88 -32.71 2.50
C SER A 56 -10.96 -31.71 2.12
N GLU A 57 -10.71 -30.46 2.49
CA GLU A 57 -11.44 -29.28 2.07
C GLU A 57 -11.23 -29.24 0.56
N THR A 58 -12.08 -30.00 -0.12
CA THR A 58 -11.97 -30.25 -1.55
C THR A 58 -12.52 -28.99 -2.16
N LEU A 59 -11.61 -28.03 -2.32
CA LEU A 59 -11.87 -26.66 -2.71
C LEU A 59 -12.28 -26.62 -4.19
N VAL A 60 -13.49 -27.14 -4.44
CA VAL A 60 -14.28 -26.89 -5.63
C VAL A 60 -14.57 -25.39 -5.62
N MET A 61 -13.83 -24.64 -6.43
CA MET A 61 -14.19 -23.26 -6.68
C MET A 61 -15.52 -23.26 -7.43
N PRO A 62 -16.51 -22.48 -7.00
CA PRO A 62 -17.62 -22.13 -7.88
C PRO A 62 -17.06 -21.47 -9.14
N ALA A 63 -17.62 -21.78 -10.31
CA ALA A 63 -17.15 -21.21 -11.59
C ALA A 63 -17.16 -19.67 -11.58
N GLU A 64 -18.09 -19.06 -10.84
CA GLU A 64 -18.17 -17.62 -10.59
C GLU A 64 -16.90 -17.06 -9.92
N MET A 65 -16.28 -17.81 -9.01
CA MET A 65 -15.04 -17.42 -8.35
C MET A 65 -13.84 -17.57 -9.28
N GLU A 66 -13.79 -18.60 -10.12
CA GLU A 66 -12.73 -18.75 -11.13
C GLU A 66 -12.81 -17.60 -12.16
N VAL A 67 -14.01 -17.19 -12.55
CA VAL A 67 -14.26 -16.00 -13.39
C VAL A 67 -13.88 -14.70 -12.68
N LEU A 68 -14.06 -14.58 -11.36
CA LEU A 68 -13.59 -13.41 -10.60
C LEU A 68 -12.05 -13.35 -10.56
N ILE A 69 -11.39 -14.47 -10.22
CA ILE A 69 -9.93 -14.60 -10.17
C ILE A 69 -9.31 -14.23 -11.52
N GLU A 70 -9.84 -14.78 -12.62
CA GLU A 70 -9.36 -14.50 -13.98
C GLU A 70 -9.54 -13.01 -14.35
N LYS A 71 -10.68 -12.39 -14.03
CA LYS A 71 -10.89 -10.95 -14.27
C LYS A 71 -9.90 -10.08 -13.51
N VAL A 72 -9.60 -10.40 -12.24
CA VAL A 72 -8.63 -9.65 -11.43
C VAL A 72 -7.20 -9.86 -11.93
N HIS A 73 -6.84 -11.11 -12.28
CA HIS A 73 -5.54 -11.45 -12.86
C HIS A 73 -5.28 -10.70 -14.17
N LYS A 74 -6.23 -10.77 -15.11
CA LYS A 74 -6.15 -10.07 -16.39
C LYS A 74 -6.12 -8.54 -16.21
N ALA A 75 -6.94 -8.00 -15.33
CA ALA A 75 -6.92 -6.57 -14.99
C ALA A 75 -5.56 -6.12 -14.44
N HIS A 76 -4.91 -6.96 -13.61
CA HIS A 76 -3.56 -6.69 -13.11
C HIS A 76 -2.56 -6.68 -14.26
N GLN A 77 -2.47 -7.75 -15.06
CA GLN A 77 -1.48 -7.87 -16.15
C GLN A 77 -1.64 -6.78 -17.23
N GLU A 78 -2.87 -6.48 -17.68
CA GLU A 78 -3.14 -5.41 -18.67
C GLU A 78 -2.70 -4.01 -18.19
N THR A 79 -2.62 -3.80 -16.88
CA THR A 79 -2.28 -2.50 -16.28
C THR A 79 -0.92 -2.51 -15.56
N PHE A 80 -0.25 -3.66 -15.52
CA PHE A 80 1.04 -3.85 -14.88
C PHE A 80 1.74 -5.10 -15.47
N PRO A 81 2.52 -4.94 -16.56
CA PRO A 81 3.21 -6.08 -17.17
C PRO A 81 4.21 -6.72 -16.21
N SER A 82 4.37 -8.03 -16.31
CA SER A 82 5.23 -8.84 -15.44
C SER A 82 6.71 -8.53 -15.69
N LEU A 83 7.58 -8.68 -14.68
CA LEU A 83 8.98 -8.25 -14.72
C LEU A 83 9.79 -8.81 -15.92
N TYR A 84 9.45 -10.01 -16.40
CA TYR A 84 10.10 -10.70 -17.52
C TYR A 84 9.63 -10.21 -18.90
N GLN A 85 8.59 -9.38 -18.98
CA GLN A 85 8.05 -8.83 -20.23
C GLN A 85 8.71 -7.48 -20.62
N LEU A 86 9.57 -6.94 -19.77
CA LEU A 86 10.13 -5.60 -19.90
C LEU A 86 11.53 -5.62 -20.53
N GLY A 87 11.73 -4.79 -21.55
CA GLY A 87 13.06 -4.47 -22.09
C GLY A 87 13.84 -3.63 -21.10
N LYS A 88 14.57 -4.27 -20.18
CA LYS A 88 15.30 -3.58 -19.10
C LYS A 88 16.42 -2.70 -19.64
N TYR A 89 16.52 -1.47 -19.12
CA TYR A 89 17.65 -0.57 -19.35
C TYR A 89 18.06 0.11 -18.03
N THR A 90 19.30 0.60 -17.96
CA THR A 90 19.87 1.27 -16.77
C THR A 90 20.32 2.69 -17.11
N MET A 91 20.47 3.52 -16.09
CA MET A 91 21.12 4.83 -16.19
C MET A 91 22.31 4.90 -15.22
N ASN A 92 23.30 5.73 -15.54
CA ASN A 92 24.50 5.88 -14.70
C ASN A 92 24.41 7.08 -13.72
N SER A 93 23.30 7.84 -13.73
CA SER A 93 23.14 9.00 -12.83
C SER A 93 23.11 8.58 -11.37
N SER A 94 23.84 9.31 -10.53
CA SER A 94 23.85 9.21 -9.05
C SER A 94 23.79 7.78 -8.50
N ALA A 95 24.62 6.88 -9.05
CA ALA A 95 24.56 5.44 -8.76
C ALA A 95 25.37 5.00 -7.52
N ASP A 96 26.47 5.71 -7.23
CA ASP A 96 27.48 5.24 -6.26
C ASP A 96 27.22 5.67 -4.81
N HIS A 97 26.63 6.85 -4.60
CA HIS A 97 26.40 7.43 -3.28
C HIS A 97 25.01 8.06 -3.16
N ARG A 98 24.45 8.06 -1.93
CA ARG A 98 23.16 8.70 -1.65
C ARG A 98 23.31 10.22 -1.61
N VAL A 99 22.44 10.92 -2.32
CA VAL A 99 22.21 12.36 -2.25
C VAL A 99 20.77 12.62 -1.77
N GLN A 100 20.43 13.86 -1.42
CA GLN A 100 19.08 14.20 -0.97
C GLN A 100 18.04 13.98 -2.09
N LEU A 101 18.31 14.50 -3.29
CA LEU A 101 17.50 14.33 -4.48
C LEU A 101 18.38 14.52 -5.74
N ASP A 102 18.25 13.62 -6.72
CA ASP A 102 18.74 13.81 -8.09
C ASP A 102 17.54 14.25 -8.95
N LEU A 103 17.58 15.48 -9.47
CA LEU A 103 16.46 16.06 -10.22
C LEU A 103 16.18 15.33 -11.54
N GLY A 104 17.20 14.78 -12.21
CA GLY A 104 17.01 14.02 -13.45
C GLY A 104 16.37 12.64 -13.21
N LEU A 105 16.74 12.00 -12.09
CA LEU A 105 16.07 10.78 -11.63
C LEU A 105 14.65 11.08 -11.12
N TRP A 106 14.42 12.20 -10.43
CA TRP A 106 13.09 12.65 -9.99
C TRP A 106 12.15 12.93 -11.17
N ASP A 107 12.61 13.63 -12.20
CA ASP A 107 11.78 13.92 -13.39
C ASP A 107 11.33 12.62 -14.07
N LYS A 108 12.24 11.64 -14.21
CA LYS A 108 11.90 10.31 -14.74
C LYS A 108 10.99 9.52 -13.81
N PHE A 109 11.27 9.50 -12.51
CA PHE A 109 10.44 8.80 -11.52
C PHE A 109 9.02 9.36 -11.48
N SER A 110 8.86 10.68 -11.46
CA SER A 110 7.56 11.34 -11.35
C SER A 110 6.73 11.24 -12.64
N GLU A 111 7.38 11.24 -13.81
CA GLU A 111 6.76 10.85 -15.09
C GLU A 111 6.22 9.41 -15.05
N LEU A 112 7.02 8.46 -14.55
CA LEU A 112 6.65 7.04 -14.46
C LEU A 112 5.61 6.76 -13.37
N ALA A 113 5.67 7.46 -12.23
CA ALA A 113 4.67 7.40 -11.17
C ALA A 113 3.31 7.91 -11.68
N THR A 114 3.28 9.06 -12.36
CA THR A 114 2.06 9.61 -13.00
C THR A 114 1.42 8.58 -13.95
N LYS A 115 2.21 7.95 -14.83
CA LYS A 115 1.74 6.86 -15.71
C LYS A 115 1.22 5.65 -14.92
N CYS A 116 1.88 5.29 -13.82
CA CYS A 116 1.45 4.16 -12.99
C CYS A 116 0.14 4.44 -12.25
N ILE A 117 -0.09 5.66 -11.77
CA ILE A 117 -1.35 6.10 -11.14
C ILE A 117 -2.51 5.99 -12.15
N ILE A 118 -2.33 6.45 -13.40
CA ILE A 118 -3.32 6.25 -14.47
C ILE A 118 -3.63 4.76 -14.65
N LYS A 119 -2.61 3.90 -14.62
CA LYS A 119 -2.78 2.43 -14.67
C LYS A 119 -3.43 1.83 -13.42
N ILE A 120 -3.39 2.47 -12.26
CA ILE A 120 -4.13 2.06 -11.05
C ILE A 120 -5.63 2.41 -11.20
N VAL A 121 -5.96 3.58 -11.77
CA VAL A 121 -7.35 3.94 -12.10
C VAL A 121 -7.92 3.02 -13.20
N GLU A 122 -7.13 2.66 -14.20
CA GLU A 122 -7.48 1.66 -15.22
C GLU A 122 -7.65 0.24 -14.67
N PHE A 123 -6.93 -0.11 -13.60
CA PHE A 123 -7.06 -1.38 -12.89
C PHE A 123 -8.38 -1.42 -12.11
N ALA A 124 -8.63 -0.38 -11.30
CA ALA A 124 -9.85 -0.21 -10.53
C ALA A 124 -11.11 -0.33 -11.40
N LYS A 125 -11.15 0.37 -12.54
CA LYS A 125 -12.27 0.33 -13.49
C LYS A 125 -12.51 -1.03 -14.17
N ARG A 126 -11.55 -1.96 -14.10
CA ARG A 126 -11.68 -3.34 -14.59
C ARG A 126 -12.11 -4.33 -13.51
N LEU A 127 -12.04 -3.96 -12.23
CA LEU A 127 -12.49 -4.84 -11.15
C LEU A 127 -14.02 -4.99 -11.19
N PRO A 128 -14.56 -6.23 -11.08
CA PRO A 128 -16.01 -6.44 -11.04
C PRO A 128 -16.67 -5.59 -9.94
N GLY A 129 -17.73 -4.87 -10.28
CA GLY A 129 -18.53 -4.07 -9.35
C GLY A 129 -17.94 -2.73 -8.91
N PHE A 130 -16.64 -2.45 -9.08
CA PHE A 130 -16.03 -1.19 -8.64
C PHE A 130 -16.71 0.05 -9.25
N VAL A 131 -17.02 0.00 -10.55
CA VAL A 131 -17.70 1.08 -11.27
C VAL A 131 -19.18 1.27 -10.88
N ASN A 132 -19.73 0.41 -10.01
CA ASN A 132 -21.10 0.49 -9.49
C ASN A 132 -21.17 1.12 -8.08
N LEU A 133 -20.02 1.48 -7.49
CA LEU A 133 -19.92 2.34 -6.31
C LEU A 133 -20.17 3.81 -6.72
N SER A 134 -20.49 4.68 -5.76
CA SER A 134 -20.62 6.12 -6.06
C SER A 134 -19.30 6.71 -6.58
N ILE A 135 -19.35 7.86 -7.27
CA ILE A 135 -18.13 8.52 -7.75
C ILE A 135 -17.30 9.05 -6.58
N ALA A 136 -17.93 9.45 -5.47
CA ALA A 136 -17.23 9.83 -4.24
C ALA A 136 -16.47 8.62 -3.66
N ASP A 137 -17.15 7.48 -3.47
CA ASP A 137 -16.54 6.24 -2.97
C ASP A 137 -15.39 5.77 -3.88
N GLN A 138 -15.57 5.80 -5.20
CA GLN A 138 -14.50 5.46 -6.14
C GLN A 138 -13.26 6.35 -5.97
N ILE A 139 -13.44 7.65 -5.73
CA ILE A 139 -12.33 8.60 -5.47
C ILE A 139 -11.70 8.34 -4.09
N THR A 140 -12.51 8.19 -3.04
CA THR A 140 -12.07 7.92 -1.65
C THR A 140 -11.21 6.65 -1.59
N LEU A 141 -11.70 5.54 -2.16
CA LEU A 141 -10.96 4.29 -2.24
C LEU A 141 -9.67 4.42 -3.06
N LEU A 142 -9.74 5.08 -4.22
CA LEU A 142 -8.57 5.28 -5.08
C LEU A 142 -7.48 6.11 -4.41
N LYS A 143 -7.80 7.23 -3.75
CA LYS A 143 -6.83 8.04 -3.01
C LYS A 143 -6.23 7.26 -1.83
N ALA A 144 -7.09 6.67 -1.00
CA ALA A 144 -6.65 5.97 0.21
C ALA A 144 -5.78 4.72 -0.06
N ALA A 145 -5.90 4.10 -1.24
CA ALA A 145 -5.13 2.92 -1.63
C ALA A 145 -4.04 3.16 -2.68
N CYS A 146 -3.93 4.37 -3.27
CA CYS A 146 -3.02 4.62 -4.39
C CYS A 146 -1.57 4.24 -4.05
N LEU A 147 -1.10 4.68 -2.88
CA LEU A 147 0.28 4.46 -2.45
C LEU A 147 0.55 3.00 -2.03
N ASP A 148 -0.45 2.33 -1.41
CA ASP A 148 -0.40 0.89 -1.13
C ASP A 148 -0.14 0.11 -2.44
N ILE A 149 -0.89 0.43 -3.50
CA ILE A 149 -0.81 -0.28 -4.78
C ILE A 149 0.48 0.08 -5.53
N LEU A 150 0.96 1.34 -5.47
CA LEU A 150 2.26 1.74 -6.03
C LEU A 150 3.42 0.98 -5.37
N ILE A 151 3.45 0.90 -4.02
CA ILE A 151 4.51 0.22 -3.28
C ILE A 151 4.46 -1.29 -3.52
N LEU A 152 3.28 -1.92 -3.49
CA LEU A 152 3.11 -3.33 -3.83
C LEU A 152 3.60 -3.65 -5.25
N ARG A 153 3.25 -2.81 -6.23
CA ARG A 153 3.67 -2.93 -7.63
C ARG A 153 5.19 -2.81 -7.81
N ILE A 154 5.86 -1.81 -7.22
CA ILE A 154 7.31 -1.68 -7.39
C ILE A 154 8.07 -2.80 -6.64
N CYS A 155 7.53 -3.32 -5.54
CA CYS A 155 8.13 -4.43 -4.79
C CYS A 155 8.06 -5.78 -5.52
N SER A 156 7.03 -6.03 -6.34
CA SER A 156 6.99 -7.21 -7.23
C SER A 156 7.91 -7.09 -8.46
N ARG A 157 8.59 -5.95 -8.63
CA ARG A 157 9.60 -5.70 -9.67
C ARG A 157 11.05 -5.72 -9.14
N TYR A 158 11.24 -6.14 -7.88
CA TYR A 158 12.55 -6.29 -7.26
C TYR A 158 13.32 -7.47 -7.87
N THR A 159 14.59 -7.26 -8.23
CA THR A 159 15.51 -8.30 -8.70
C THR A 159 16.62 -8.46 -7.66
N PRO A 160 16.59 -9.50 -6.80
CA PRO A 160 17.47 -9.60 -5.63
C PRO A 160 18.96 -9.67 -5.96
N GLU A 161 19.32 -10.31 -7.06
CA GLU A 161 20.70 -10.61 -7.44
C GLU A 161 21.51 -9.35 -7.81
N GLN A 162 20.84 -8.22 -8.08
CA GLN A 162 21.46 -6.92 -8.33
C GLN A 162 21.01 -5.84 -7.34
N ASP A 163 20.12 -6.16 -6.39
CA ASP A 163 19.46 -5.19 -5.50
C ASP A 163 18.82 -4.00 -6.28
N THR A 164 18.04 -4.33 -7.31
CA THR A 164 17.41 -3.35 -8.23
C THR A 164 15.88 -3.47 -8.28
N MET A 165 15.21 -2.39 -8.69
CA MET A 165 13.77 -2.40 -9.04
C MET A 165 13.55 -1.87 -10.45
N THR A 166 12.64 -2.49 -11.22
CA THR A 166 12.36 -2.15 -12.63
C THR A 166 10.98 -1.50 -12.82
N PHE A 167 10.96 -0.25 -13.28
CA PHE A 167 9.74 0.48 -13.65
C PHE A 167 9.12 -0.03 -14.96
N SER A 168 7.87 0.34 -15.23
CA SER A 168 7.06 -0.23 -16.33
C SER A 168 7.46 0.18 -17.74
N ASP A 169 8.45 1.06 -17.90
CA ASP A 169 9.11 1.38 -19.18
C ASP A 169 10.40 0.58 -19.41
N GLY A 170 10.85 -0.18 -18.40
CA GLY A 170 12.13 -0.90 -18.40
C GLY A 170 13.24 -0.23 -17.58
N LEU A 171 13.06 1.00 -17.09
CA LEU A 171 14.08 1.69 -16.28
C LEU A 171 14.36 0.86 -15.02
N THR A 172 15.61 0.44 -14.85
CA THR A 172 16.06 -0.39 -13.74
C THR A 172 17.05 0.40 -12.90
N LEU A 173 16.67 0.69 -11.65
CA LEU A 173 17.45 1.47 -10.70
C LEU A 173 17.94 0.60 -9.55
N ASN A 174 19.18 0.82 -9.10
CA ASN A 174 19.71 0.22 -7.87
C ASN A 174 19.14 0.92 -6.62
N ARG A 175 19.38 0.36 -5.43
CA ARG A 175 18.93 0.97 -4.14
C ARG A 175 19.33 2.44 -3.97
N THR A 176 20.56 2.81 -4.33
CA THR A 176 21.08 4.18 -4.23
C THR A 176 20.32 5.12 -5.16
N GLN A 177 20.08 4.70 -6.41
CA GLN A 177 19.30 5.47 -7.38
C GLN A 177 17.83 5.58 -6.98
N MET A 178 17.23 4.54 -6.41
CA MET A 178 15.86 4.59 -5.87
C MET A 178 15.75 5.63 -4.73
N HIS A 179 16.73 5.68 -3.83
CA HIS A 179 16.83 6.75 -2.82
C HIS A 179 16.88 8.14 -3.48
N ASN A 180 17.82 8.32 -4.41
CA ASN A 180 18.12 9.59 -5.07
C ASN A 180 16.99 10.06 -6.00
N ALA A 181 16.19 9.14 -6.55
CA ALA A 181 15.00 9.43 -7.37
C ALA A 181 13.79 9.95 -6.57
N GLY A 182 13.90 10.02 -5.23
CA GLY A 182 12.91 10.65 -4.36
C GLY A 182 12.41 9.79 -3.21
N PHE A 183 12.67 8.48 -3.16
CA PHE A 183 12.23 7.64 -2.03
C PHE A 183 12.89 8.05 -0.71
N GLY A 184 14.14 8.52 -0.73
CA GLY A 184 14.85 8.98 0.46
C GLY A 184 14.82 7.93 1.59
N PRO A 185 14.42 8.30 2.83
CA PRO A 185 14.30 7.37 3.95
C PRO A 185 13.38 6.15 3.72
N LEU A 186 12.45 6.19 2.75
CA LEU A 186 11.57 5.05 2.46
C LEU A 186 12.29 3.89 1.79
N THR A 187 13.40 4.13 1.10
CA THR A 187 14.08 3.13 0.27
C THR A 187 14.34 1.83 1.05
N ASP A 188 14.87 1.93 2.27
CA ASP A 188 15.22 0.73 3.02
C ASP A 188 14.00 0.00 3.60
N LEU A 189 12.87 0.69 3.82
CA LEU A 189 11.58 0.07 4.17
C LEU A 189 10.96 -0.65 2.96
N VAL A 190 10.94 -0.01 1.79
CA VAL A 190 10.38 -0.55 0.55
C VAL A 190 11.18 -1.76 0.08
N PHE A 191 12.52 -1.69 0.11
CA PHE A 191 13.39 -2.84 -0.21
C PHE A 191 13.31 -3.95 0.84
N ALA A 192 13.12 -3.63 2.13
CA ALA A 192 12.88 -4.64 3.16
C ALA A 192 11.53 -5.36 2.95
N PHE A 193 10.48 -4.64 2.55
CA PHE A 193 9.18 -5.24 2.21
C PHE A 193 9.27 -6.13 0.97
N ALA A 194 9.95 -5.69 -0.10
CA ALA A 194 10.21 -6.52 -1.27
C ALA A 194 10.92 -7.83 -0.90
N ASN A 195 11.95 -7.77 -0.04
CA ASN A 195 12.63 -8.96 0.49
C ASN A 195 11.71 -9.87 1.32
N GLN A 196 10.69 -9.34 2.00
CA GLN A 196 9.68 -10.15 2.70
C GLN A 196 8.67 -10.83 1.77
N LEU A 197 8.52 -10.37 0.52
CA LEU A 197 7.64 -11.00 -0.49
C LEU A 197 8.33 -12.21 -1.16
N LEU A 198 9.65 -12.23 -1.28
CA LEU A 198 10.39 -13.32 -1.95
C LEU A 198 10.05 -14.73 -1.39
N PRO A 199 10.05 -14.97 -0.05
CA PRO A 199 9.71 -16.27 0.52
C PRO A 199 8.22 -16.59 0.48
N LEU A 200 7.38 -15.67 -0.03
CA LEU A 200 5.96 -15.90 -0.29
C LEU A 200 5.73 -16.40 -1.73
N SER A 201 6.63 -16.03 -2.65
CA SER A 201 6.55 -16.37 -4.07
C SER A 201 5.22 -15.93 -4.68
N VAL A 202 4.83 -14.68 -4.39
CA VAL A 202 3.64 -14.01 -4.92
C VAL A 202 3.67 -14.05 -6.45
N ASP A 203 2.55 -14.39 -7.08
CA ASP A 203 2.38 -14.32 -8.53
C ASP A 203 1.47 -13.14 -8.93
N ASP A 204 1.32 -12.90 -10.24
CA ASP A 204 0.51 -11.81 -10.78
C ASP A 204 -0.98 -11.90 -10.33
N THR A 205 -1.48 -13.11 -10.06
CA THR A 205 -2.85 -13.33 -9.57
C THR A 205 -2.98 -12.93 -8.09
N GLU A 206 -2.05 -13.35 -7.24
CA GLU A 206 -2.01 -12.96 -5.81
C GLU A 206 -1.69 -11.48 -5.63
N ALA A 207 -0.82 -10.91 -6.47
CA ALA A 207 -0.54 -9.47 -6.49
C ALA A 207 -1.76 -8.66 -6.98
N GLY A 208 -2.50 -9.17 -7.97
CA GLY A 208 -3.78 -8.61 -8.41
C GLY A 208 -4.84 -8.63 -7.31
N LEU A 209 -5.02 -9.76 -6.63
CA LEU A 209 -5.99 -9.91 -5.55
C LEU A 209 -5.62 -9.06 -4.32
N LEU A 210 -4.34 -9.01 -3.92
CA LEU A 210 -3.86 -8.10 -2.87
C LEU A 210 -4.13 -6.63 -3.23
N ALA A 211 -3.82 -6.20 -4.46
CA ALA A 211 -4.10 -4.83 -4.90
C ALA A 211 -5.61 -4.51 -4.92
N ALA A 212 -6.46 -5.47 -5.31
CA ALA A 212 -7.92 -5.31 -5.29
C ALA A 212 -8.47 -5.21 -3.86
N ILE A 213 -7.96 -6.01 -2.91
CA ILE A 213 -8.34 -5.97 -1.49
C ILE A 213 -7.88 -4.66 -0.83
N CYS A 214 -6.65 -4.19 -1.11
CA CYS A 214 -6.17 -2.89 -0.61
C CYS A 214 -7.01 -1.71 -1.13
N LEU A 215 -7.48 -1.79 -2.39
CA LEU A 215 -8.32 -0.78 -3.03
C LEU A 215 -9.74 -0.77 -2.45
N ILE A 216 -10.42 -1.91 -2.51
CA ILE A 216 -11.81 -2.08 -2.07
C ILE A 216 -11.76 -2.46 -0.60
N SER A 217 -11.68 -1.47 0.29
CA SER A 217 -11.71 -1.65 1.75
C SER A 217 -12.80 -0.77 2.37
N GLY A 218 -13.70 -1.34 3.17
CA GLY A 218 -14.77 -0.58 3.84
C GLY A 218 -14.30 0.28 5.02
N ASP A 219 -13.04 0.11 5.45
CA ASP A 219 -12.44 0.82 6.59
C ASP A 219 -11.82 2.19 6.23
N ARG A 220 -12.07 2.69 5.02
CA ARG A 220 -11.64 4.05 4.64
C ARG A 220 -12.63 5.08 5.21
N GLN A 221 -12.11 6.23 5.63
CA GLN A 221 -12.92 7.38 6.06
C GLN A 221 -13.67 7.95 4.85
N ASP A 222 -14.75 8.68 5.08
CA ASP A 222 -15.47 9.45 4.06
C ASP A 222 -16.10 8.61 2.92
N LEU A 223 -16.52 7.38 3.23
CA LEU A 223 -17.34 6.54 2.35
C LEU A 223 -18.84 6.84 2.57
N GLU A 224 -19.58 6.94 1.46
CA GLU A 224 -21.04 7.07 1.42
C GLU A 224 -21.72 5.70 1.62
N GLU A 225 -21.20 4.63 1.02
CA GLU A 225 -21.77 3.28 1.08
C GLU A 225 -20.79 2.22 1.66
N PRO A 226 -20.21 2.39 2.87
CA PRO A 226 -19.16 1.50 3.39
C PRO A 226 -19.57 0.01 3.43
N GLU A 227 -20.78 -0.31 3.87
CA GLU A 227 -21.31 -1.70 3.86
C GLU A 227 -21.35 -2.32 2.45
N LYS A 228 -21.45 -1.51 1.39
CA LYS A 228 -21.45 -1.97 -0.01
C LYS A 228 -20.03 -2.22 -0.49
N VAL A 229 -19.06 -1.45 -0.01
CA VAL A 229 -17.62 -1.70 -0.22
C VAL A 229 -17.18 -2.98 0.47
N GLU A 230 -17.62 -3.23 1.71
CA GLU A 230 -17.31 -4.48 2.43
C GLU A 230 -17.86 -5.71 1.70
N ARG A 231 -19.14 -5.69 1.31
CA ARG A 231 -19.77 -6.76 0.49
C ARG A 231 -19.10 -6.94 -0.89
N LEU A 232 -18.40 -5.92 -1.40
CA LEU A 232 -17.60 -6.03 -2.62
C LEU A 232 -16.19 -6.61 -2.37
N GLN A 233 -15.65 -6.44 -1.15
CA GLN A 233 -14.36 -7.02 -0.74
C GLN A 233 -14.47 -8.51 -0.36
N GLU A 234 -15.57 -8.94 0.27
CA GLU A 234 -15.85 -10.33 0.67
C GLU A 234 -15.46 -11.40 -0.38
N PRO A 235 -15.96 -11.33 -1.64
CA PRO A 235 -15.63 -12.34 -2.65
C PRO A 235 -14.16 -12.29 -3.09
N LEU A 236 -13.47 -11.15 -2.99
CA LEU A 236 -12.04 -11.04 -3.29
C LEU A 236 -11.18 -11.72 -2.21
N LEU A 237 -11.58 -11.60 -0.94
CA LEU A 237 -10.94 -12.29 0.18
C LEU A 237 -11.09 -13.81 0.07
N GLU A 238 -12.29 -14.30 -0.26
CA GLU A 238 -12.52 -15.75 -0.44
C GLU A 238 -11.84 -16.29 -1.72
N ALA A 239 -11.86 -15.54 -2.83
CA ALA A 239 -11.10 -15.84 -4.03
C ALA A 239 -9.61 -16.04 -3.72
N MET A 240 -9.00 -15.10 -2.99
CA MET A 240 -7.61 -15.17 -2.58
C MET A 240 -7.34 -16.35 -1.63
N LYS A 241 -8.20 -16.58 -0.65
CA LYS A 241 -8.12 -17.71 0.28
C LYS A 241 -8.05 -19.05 -0.45
N VAL A 242 -8.93 -19.26 -1.43
CA VAL A 242 -8.97 -20.53 -2.15
C VAL A 242 -7.87 -20.63 -3.22
N TYR A 243 -7.55 -19.56 -3.93
CA TYR A 243 -6.44 -19.56 -4.90
C TYR A 243 -5.13 -19.94 -4.22
N VAL A 244 -4.79 -19.29 -3.10
CA VAL A 244 -3.56 -19.56 -2.34
C VAL A 244 -3.53 -20.98 -1.79
N ARG A 245 -4.65 -21.51 -1.29
CA ARG A 245 -4.77 -22.91 -0.81
C ARG A 245 -4.62 -23.93 -1.94
N ARG A 246 -5.25 -23.69 -3.11
CA ARG A 246 -5.10 -24.54 -4.31
C ARG A 246 -3.66 -24.54 -4.84
N ARG A 247 -3.02 -23.37 -4.91
CA ARG A 247 -1.64 -23.22 -5.40
C ARG A 247 -0.59 -23.77 -4.42
N ARG A 248 -0.88 -23.84 -3.12
CA ARG A 248 0.03 -24.35 -2.08
C ARG A 248 -0.70 -25.24 -1.04
N PRO A 249 -1.16 -26.46 -1.40
CA PRO A 249 -1.94 -27.32 -0.51
C PRO A 249 -1.23 -27.62 0.83
N ASP A 250 0.08 -27.89 0.80
CA ASP A 250 0.90 -28.17 1.99
C ASP A 250 1.17 -26.94 2.88
N LYS A 251 0.75 -25.74 2.45
CA LYS A 251 1.02 -24.47 3.14
C LYS A 251 -0.27 -23.62 3.30
N PRO A 252 -1.33 -24.14 3.95
CA PRO A 252 -2.60 -23.42 4.09
C PRO A 252 -2.50 -22.12 4.91
N HIS A 253 -1.42 -21.97 5.70
CA HIS A 253 -1.07 -20.75 6.44
C HIS A 253 -0.59 -19.59 5.54
N MET A 254 -0.40 -19.81 4.23
CA MET A 254 0.09 -18.76 3.32
C MET A 254 -0.95 -17.68 3.05
N PHE A 255 -2.25 -17.99 3.05
CA PHE A 255 -3.30 -16.99 2.87
C PHE A 255 -3.26 -15.89 3.95
N PRO A 256 -3.36 -16.19 5.27
CA PRO A 256 -3.24 -15.15 6.28
C PRO A 256 -1.85 -14.50 6.29
N LYS A 257 -0.78 -15.22 5.96
CA LYS A 257 0.58 -14.64 5.87
C LYS A 257 0.71 -13.60 4.75
N LEU A 258 0.03 -13.80 3.61
CA LEU A 258 -0.08 -12.82 2.53
C LEU A 258 -0.98 -11.65 2.95
N LEU A 259 -2.15 -11.92 3.54
CA LEU A 259 -3.08 -10.88 3.96
C LEU A 259 -2.47 -9.92 5.00
N MET A 260 -1.65 -10.44 5.93
CA MET A 260 -0.92 -9.60 6.90
C MET A 260 0.15 -8.70 6.26
N LYS A 261 0.59 -8.94 5.02
CA LYS A 261 1.45 -7.98 4.30
C LYS A 261 0.73 -6.66 4.02
N ILE A 262 -0.61 -6.61 4.00
CA ILE A 262 -1.38 -5.36 3.90
C ILE A 262 -1.13 -4.47 5.13
N THR A 263 -0.96 -5.05 6.32
CA THR A 263 -0.66 -4.29 7.54
C THR A 263 0.72 -3.63 7.48
N ASP A 264 1.75 -4.36 7.02
CA ASP A 264 3.08 -3.77 6.79
C ASP A 264 3.03 -2.70 5.70
N LEU A 265 2.34 -2.98 4.59
CA LEU A 265 2.20 -2.10 3.43
C LEU A 265 1.58 -0.75 3.83
N ARG A 266 0.44 -0.76 4.53
CA ARG A 266 -0.20 0.46 5.07
C ARG A 266 0.75 1.26 5.97
N GLY A 267 1.59 0.59 6.77
CA GLY A 267 2.61 1.22 7.61
C GLY A 267 3.77 1.86 6.84
N ILE A 268 4.06 1.39 5.63
CA ILE A 268 5.03 2.02 4.71
C ILE A 268 4.35 3.17 3.96
N SER A 269 3.11 2.98 3.49
CA SER A 269 2.31 4.01 2.82
C SER A 269 2.08 5.25 3.68
N ALA A 270 1.86 5.10 4.99
CA ALA A 270 1.74 6.24 5.91
C ALA A 270 2.97 7.15 5.87
N LYS A 271 4.17 6.58 6.00
CA LYS A 271 5.45 7.27 5.82
C LYS A 271 5.67 7.73 4.37
N GLY A 272 5.04 7.03 3.43
CA GLY A 272 4.89 7.44 2.03
C GLY A 272 4.29 8.84 1.89
N MET A 273 3.15 9.08 2.54
CA MET A 273 2.48 10.39 2.55
C MET A 273 3.35 11.47 3.20
N GLU A 274 4.02 11.15 4.32
CA GLU A 274 5.01 12.04 4.95
C GLU A 274 6.14 12.43 3.97
N ARG A 275 6.67 11.45 3.23
CA ARG A 275 7.73 11.71 2.23
C ARG A 275 7.23 12.58 1.08
N VAL A 276 6.01 12.38 0.57
CA VAL A 276 5.40 13.23 -0.47
C VAL A 276 5.39 14.69 -0.04
N ILE A 277 5.03 14.99 1.22
CA ILE A 277 5.06 16.36 1.77
C ILE A 277 6.51 16.91 1.76
N THR A 278 7.49 16.16 2.25
CA THR A 278 8.89 16.64 2.27
C THR A 278 9.46 16.86 0.87
N LEU A 279 9.10 16.02 -0.12
CA LEU A 279 9.53 16.17 -1.51
C LEU A 279 9.13 17.53 -2.09
N LYS A 280 7.97 18.08 -1.72
CA LYS A 280 7.52 19.41 -2.18
C LYS A 280 8.44 20.55 -1.75
N MET A 281 9.28 20.35 -0.74
CA MET A 281 10.27 21.32 -0.26
C MET A 281 11.67 21.11 -0.84
N GLU A 282 11.90 19.98 -1.52
CA GLU A 282 13.18 19.60 -2.13
C GLU A 282 13.19 19.80 -3.65
N ILE A 283 12.03 19.71 -4.31
CA ILE A 283 11.89 20.01 -5.73
C ILE A 283 11.86 21.53 -5.99
N PRO A 284 12.50 22.04 -7.07
CA PRO A 284 12.49 23.47 -7.41
C PRO A 284 11.22 23.92 -8.14
N GLY A 285 10.27 23.01 -8.42
CA GLY A 285 9.01 23.26 -9.12
C GLY A 285 7.81 22.76 -8.33
N SER A 286 6.65 22.62 -8.99
CA SER A 286 5.46 22.00 -8.38
C SER A 286 5.48 20.48 -8.49
N MET A 287 4.88 19.79 -7.51
CA MET A 287 4.54 18.37 -7.63
C MET A 287 3.64 18.15 -8.87
N PRO A 288 3.82 17.07 -9.67
CA PRO A 288 2.95 16.82 -10.82
C PRO A 288 1.48 16.68 -10.39
N PRO A 289 0.51 17.29 -11.12
CA PRO A 289 -0.85 17.47 -10.61
C PRO A 289 -1.55 16.19 -10.15
N LEU A 290 -1.40 15.08 -10.89
CA LEU A 290 -2.03 13.80 -10.53
C LEU A 290 -1.36 13.13 -9.31
N ILE A 291 -0.06 13.35 -9.08
CA ILE A 291 0.62 12.86 -7.87
C ILE A 291 0.12 13.66 -6.67
N GLN A 292 0.04 14.99 -6.80
CA GLN A 292 -0.54 15.87 -5.78
C GLN A 292 -2.00 15.50 -5.47
N GLU A 293 -2.86 15.40 -6.49
CA GLU A 293 -4.29 15.11 -6.31
C GLU A 293 -4.54 13.77 -5.60
N MET A 294 -3.71 12.77 -5.86
CA MET A 294 -3.89 11.39 -5.38
C MET A 294 -3.16 11.08 -4.08
N LEU A 295 -2.02 11.71 -3.82
CA LEU A 295 -1.14 11.42 -2.68
C LEU A 295 -1.02 12.57 -1.66
N GLU A 296 -1.75 13.67 -1.84
CA GLU A 296 -1.92 14.68 -0.80
C GLU A 296 -3.35 14.63 -0.25
N ASN A 297 -3.46 14.45 1.06
CA ASN A 297 -4.74 14.56 1.75
C ASN A 297 -5.22 16.01 1.67
N SER A 298 -6.45 16.24 1.19
CA SER A 298 -7.11 17.56 1.18
C SER A 298 -7.49 18.08 2.59
N TYR A 299 -7.06 17.39 3.64
CA TYR A 299 -7.23 17.75 5.04
C TYR A 299 -6.18 18.79 5.47
N GLY A 300 -6.45 20.08 5.24
CA GLY A 300 -5.51 21.12 5.67
C GLY A 300 -5.86 22.61 5.48
N SER A 301 -7.00 22.98 4.86
CA SER A 301 -7.23 24.40 4.49
C SER A 301 -8.60 25.01 4.84
N GLU A 302 -9.41 24.40 5.70
CA GLU A 302 -10.58 25.09 6.32
C GLU A 302 -10.54 25.05 7.86
N ALA A 303 -9.46 25.59 8.42
CA ALA A 303 -9.34 25.96 9.84
C ALA A 303 -9.22 27.49 10.02
N GLY A 304 -9.88 28.26 9.15
CA GLY A 304 -9.84 29.73 9.08
C GLY A 304 -11.21 30.40 9.27
N GLY A 305 -12.14 29.74 9.97
CA GLY A 305 -13.51 30.23 10.15
C GLY A 305 -13.58 31.54 10.93
N THR A 306 -13.95 32.63 10.26
CA THR A 306 -14.12 33.96 10.88
C THR A 306 -15.33 33.99 11.83
N THR A 307 -15.09 33.84 13.13
CA THR A 307 -16.13 33.96 14.16
C THR A 307 -16.42 35.42 14.51
N SER A 308 -17.34 36.05 13.77
CA SER A 308 -17.94 37.33 14.13
C SER A 308 -19.04 37.14 15.18
N GLY A 309 -18.86 37.68 16.38
CA GLY A 309 -19.87 37.72 17.45
C GLY A 309 -19.23 37.85 18.84
N SER A 310 -19.03 39.05 19.39
CA SER A 310 -20.05 39.90 20.04
C SER A 310 -20.60 39.34 21.35
N SER A 311 -19.85 39.51 22.45
CA SER A 311 -20.38 39.42 23.81
C SER A 311 -19.69 40.44 24.73
N SER A 312 -20.48 41.33 25.33
CA SER A 312 -20.00 42.43 26.17
C SER A 312 -19.84 42.02 27.64
N PRO A 313 -19.05 42.78 28.42
CA PRO A 313 -19.34 42.94 29.84
C PRO A 313 -19.36 44.41 30.31
N GLY A 314 -20.44 44.79 31.02
CA GLY A 314 -20.47 45.74 32.15
C GLY A 314 -19.93 47.18 32.02
N THR A 315 -20.84 48.16 32.09
CA THR A 315 -20.60 49.47 32.75
C THR A 315 -21.34 49.50 34.09
N PRO A 316 -20.85 50.25 35.10
CA PRO A 316 -21.11 51.70 35.26
C PRO A 316 -19.79 52.51 35.29
N GLU A 317 -19.68 53.82 35.57
CA GLU A 317 -20.59 54.81 36.22
C GLU A 317 -20.33 56.27 35.73
N ALA A 318 -21.00 57.24 36.33
CA ALA A 318 -21.37 58.58 35.83
C ALA A 318 -20.31 59.71 35.70
N THR A 319 -20.45 60.47 34.59
CA THR A 319 -20.35 61.97 34.47
C THR A 319 -18.99 62.72 34.47
N PRO A 320 -18.92 63.96 33.89
CA PRO A 320 -17.69 64.59 33.35
C PRO A 320 -17.25 65.89 34.08
N PRO A 321 -16.23 66.67 33.63
CA PRO A 321 -16.23 67.56 32.43
C PRO A 321 -14.88 67.47 31.62
N THR A 322 -14.42 68.34 30.69
CA THR A 322 -14.78 69.70 30.21
C THR A 322 -14.33 69.95 28.73
N ALA A 323 -14.63 71.15 28.21
CA ALA A 323 -14.29 71.83 26.93
C ALA A 323 -12.87 71.75 26.31
N GLY A 324 -12.78 71.99 24.98
CA GLY A 324 -11.53 72.34 24.28
C GLY A 324 -11.54 72.36 22.73
N THR A 325 -12.01 73.44 22.10
CA THR A 325 -11.82 73.79 20.66
C THR A 325 -11.12 75.16 20.57
N PRO A 326 -10.35 75.52 19.50
CA PRO A 326 -10.87 75.63 18.12
C PRO A 326 -9.90 75.28 16.95
N GLU A 327 -10.46 75.41 15.75
CA GLU A 327 -9.87 75.52 14.39
C GLU A 327 -8.98 76.80 14.19
N PRO A 328 -8.35 77.13 13.01
CA PRO A 328 -8.80 76.84 11.62
C PRO A 328 -7.79 76.63 10.44
N ALA A 329 -8.29 75.94 9.40
CA ALA A 329 -8.25 76.25 7.94
C ALA A 329 -6.95 76.43 7.09
N HIS A 330 -7.19 76.45 5.75
CA HIS A 330 -6.30 76.74 4.60
C HIS A 330 -5.27 75.67 4.18
N ASP A 331 -5.04 75.35 2.89
CA ASP A 331 -5.74 75.74 1.64
C ASP A 331 -5.52 74.71 0.50
N ALA A 332 -6.14 74.94 -0.68
CA ALA A 332 -5.96 74.18 -1.93
C ALA A 332 -5.74 75.17 -3.13
N PRO A 333 -5.81 74.81 -4.44
CA PRO A 333 -5.84 73.52 -5.14
C PRO A 333 -4.86 73.46 -6.36
N HIS A 334 -5.22 72.71 -7.42
CA HIS A 334 -4.63 72.60 -8.78
C HIS A 334 -3.48 71.57 -8.99
N GLY A 335 -3.40 70.87 -10.13
CA GLY A 335 -4.41 70.67 -11.19
C GLY A 335 -3.86 70.33 -12.59
N LYS A 336 -4.54 69.41 -13.31
CA LYS A 336 -4.29 68.95 -14.70
C LYS A 336 -2.98 68.14 -14.88
N GLY A 337 -2.86 67.11 -15.72
CA GLY A 337 -3.84 66.43 -16.58
C GLY A 337 -3.50 66.49 -18.08
N LEU A 338 -3.18 65.34 -18.71
CA LEU A 338 -3.09 65.18 -20.18
C LEU A 338 -3.10 63.70 -20.60
N THR A 339 -3.75 63.40 -21.72
CA THR A 339 -3.72 62.12 -22.45
C THR A 339 -2.66 62.14 -23.57
N LEU A 340 -2.23 60.99 -24.11
CA LEU A 340 -2.39 60.70 -25.57
C LEU A 340 -2.02 59.27 -26.02
N THR A 341 -2.74 58.82 -27.07
CA THR A 341 -2.34 57.90 -28.17
C THR A 341 -2.06 56.40 -27.95
N GLN A 342 -2.73 55.62 -28.81
CA GLN A 342 -2.38 54.27 -29.25
C GLN A 342 -1.14 54.26 -30.17
N LYS A 343 -0.53 53.09 -30.38
CA LYS A 343 0.00 52.74 -31.71
C LYS A 343 -0.08 51.24 -31.98
N THR A 344 -0.23 50.88 -33.26
CA THR A 344 -0.47 49.53 -33.74
C THR A 344 0.80 48.86 -34.25
N SER A 345 0.84 47.52 -34.27
CA SER A 345 1.45 46.72 -35.35
C SER A 345 1.10 45.24 -35.24
N SER A 346 0.44 44.71 -36.25
CA SER A 346 0.24 43.27 -36.44
C SER A 346 1.47 42.67 -37.13
N LYS A 347 1.80 41.40 -36.84
CA LYS A 347 2.57 40.57 -37.79
C LYS A 347 2.16 39.10 -37.70
N ILE A 348 1.65 38.60 -38.82
CA ILE A 348 1.33 37.19 -39.05
C ILE A 348 2.59 36.54 -39.64
N SER A 349 2.83 35.27 -39.31
CA SER A 349 3.73 34.41 -40.08
C SER A 349 3.04 33.07 -40.34
N GLN A 350 3.16 32.56 -41.56
CA GLN A 350 2.52 31.33 -42.03
C GLN A 350 3.59 30.30 -42.34
N THR A 351 3.41 29.07 -41.87
CA THR A 351 4.23 27.90 -42.27
C THR A 351 3.51 27.14 -43.39
N PRO A 352 4.16 26.87 -44.55
CA PRO A 352 3.59 26.03 -45.59
C PRO A 352 3.67 24.53 -45.21
N PRO A 353 2.81 23.67 -45.79
CA PRO A 353 2.86 22.23 -45.57
C PRO A 353 3.95 21.55 -46.41
N VAL A 354 4.45 20.41 -45.92
CA VAL A 354 5.27 19.46 -46.69
C VAL A 354 4.44 18.20 -46.95
N ALA A 355 4.53 17.63 -48.15
CA ALA A 355 3.77 16.46 -48.55
C ALA A 355 4.69 15.32 -49.00
N GLY A 356 4.34 14.09 -48.57
CA GLY A 356 4.65 12.81 -49.22
C GLY A 356 6.12 12.46 -49.55
N ASN A 357 6.67 11.51 -48.80
CA ASN A 357 6.65 10.12 -49.27
C ASN A 357 6.68 9.14 -48.08
#